data_AF-A0A0G1UMW5-F1
#
_entry.id   AF-A0A0G1UMW5-F1
#
_cell.length_a   1.000
_cell.length_b   1.000
_cell.length_c   1.000
_cell.angle_alpha   90.00
_cell.angle_beta   90.00
_cell.angle_gamma   90.00
#
_symmetry.space_group_name_H-M   'P 1'
#
loop_
_entity.id
_entity.type
_entity.pdbx_description
1 polymer ?
#
loop_
_entity_poly.entity_id
_entity_poly.type
_entity_poly.pdbx_seq_one_letter_code
_entity_poly.pdbx_strand_id
1 'polypeptide(L)'
;MINSKSPQKRIVVIGGGTGTFVVLRGLKAYPVHLSAIVTMSDSGGSNKRIRDEFGLLPTSDIRQCLVALSDENGGAGLLRKLFMYRFERGRGIKGMTFGNLFMAALSDILGSQSEAIRQTSRVLRVRGTVIPVSYTDTNLFAQYEDGHILSEEHLIDEPSHDGRMKITRAFLKPKATANPEAIKAIEAANLIILGPGDLYTSIMPNLLVDGISEAIRRSKAKKVYVVNLMTKPMRHPMSNRW
;
A
#
# COMPACT_ATOMS: atom_id res chain seq x y z
N MET A 1 -1.35 42.91 -7.34
CA MET A 1 -1.42 41.90 -8.41
C MET A 1 -1.90 40.59 -7.80
N ILE A 2 -3.11 40.15 -8.16
CA ILE A 2 -3.71 38.92 -7.63
C ILE A 2 -3.03 37.75 -8.33
N ASN A 3 -2.14 37.04 -7.62
CA ASN A 3 -1.50 35.83 -8.12
C ASN A 3 -2.51 34.68 -8.03
N SER A 4 -3.41 34.54 -9.00
CA SER A 4 -4.31 33.38 -9.08
C SER A 4 -3.49 32.15 -9.48
N LYS A 5 -2.82 31.53 -8.51
CA LYS A 5 -2.25 30.19 -8.69
C LYS A 5 -3.37 29.30 -9.21
N SER A 6 -3.24 28.84 -10.45
CA SER A 6 -4.13 27.82 -11.01
C SER A 6 -4.29 26.68 -10.00
N PRO A 7 -5.52 26.17 -9.76
CA PRO A 7 -5.74 25.17 -8.73
C PRO A 7 -4.82 23.97 -8.95
N GLN A 8 -4.05 23.64 -7.90
CA GLN A 8 -3.07 22.54 -7.93
C GLN A 8 -3.78 21.24 -8.33
N LYS A 9 -3.30 20.58 -9.38
CA LYS A 9 -3.90 19.32 -9.87
C LYS A 9 -3.80 18.26 -8.77
N ARG A 10 -4.90 17.54 -8.55
CA ARG A 10 -4.98 16.44 -7.58
C ARG A 10 -4.79 15.11 -8.30
N ILE A 11 -3.81 14.34 -7.87
CA ILE A 11 -3.49 13.03 -8.44
C ILE A 11 -3.63 11.99 -7.33
N VAL A 12 -4.45 10.97 -7.59
CA VAL A 12 -4.58 9.80 -6.73
C VAL A 12 -3.76 8.66 -7.34
N VAL A 13 -2.93 8.01 -6.53
CA VAL A 13 -2.22 6.78 -6.89
C VAL A 13 -2.78 5.66 -6.01
N ILE A 14 -3.29 4.59 -6.63
CA ILE A 14 -3.87 3.43 -5.96
C ILE A 14 -2.98 2.22 -6.24
N GLY A 15 -2.51 1.56 -5.19
CA GLY A 15 -1.66 0.38 -5.33
C GLY A 15 -1.06 -0.08 -4.01
N GLY A 16 0.14 -0.63 -4.10
CA GLY A 16 0.94 -1.09 -2.97
C GLY A 16 2.42 -1.18 -3.36
N GLY A 17 3.27 -1.50 -2.38
CA GLY A 17 4.66 -1.87 -2.58
C GLY A 17 5.56 -0.84 -3.27
N THR A 18 6.60 -1.37 -3.93
CA THR A 18 7.71 -0.62 -4.51
C THR A 18 7.33 0.14 -5.79
N GLY A 19 6.38 -0.37 -6.59
CA GLY A 19 5.91 0.31 -7.79
C GLY A 19 5.24 1.64 -7.47
N THR A 20 4.34 1.63 -6.49
CA THR A 20 3.68 2.84 -5.96
C THR A 20 4.71 3.82 -5.39
N PHE A 21 5.70 3.33 -4.64
CA PHE A 21 6.80 4.15 -4.11
C PHE A 21 7.53 4.94 -5.21
N VAL A 22 7.86 4.29 -6.34
CA VAL A 22 8.57 4.93 -7.45
C VAL A 22 7.72 6.01 -8.12
N VAL A 23 6.43 5.72 -8.38
CA VAL A 23 5.50 6.68 -8.97
C VAL A 23 5.34 7.92 -8.08
N LEU A 24 5.11 7.71 -6.78
CA LEU A 24 4.97 8.81 -5.83
C LEU A 24 6.22 9.69 -5.76
N ARG A 25 7.42 9.08 -5.71
CA ARG A 25 8.67 9.85 -5.73
C ARG A 25 8.84 10.67 -7.00
N GLY A 26 8.55 10.09 -8.16
CA GLY A 26 8.65 10.79 -9.44
C GLY A 26 7.66 11.96 -9.53
N LEU A 27 6.40 11.72 -9.17
CA LEU A 27 5.36 12.74 -9.22
C LEU A 27 5.55 13.87 -8.20
N LYS A 28 6.25 13.62 -7.08
CA LYS A 28 6.57 14.62 -6.06
C LYS A 28 7.36 15.81 -6.61
N ALA A 29 8.06 15.64 -7.73
CA ALA A 29 8.80 16.72 -8.41
C ALA A 29 7.88 17.75 -9.11
N TYR A 30 6.60 17.44 -9.31
CA TYR A 30 5.65 18.30 -9.99
C TYR A 30 4.79 19.11 -9.01
N PRO A 31 4.26 20.28 -9.42
CA PRO A 31 3.38 21.09 -8.57
C PRO A 31 1.96 20.49 -8.52
N VAL A 32 1.83 19.31 -7.91
CA VAL A 32 0.58 18.53 -7.81
C VAL A 32 0.34 18.09 -6.37
N HIS A 33 -0.93 17.90 -6.00
CA HIS A 33 -1.29 17.35 -4.71
C HIS A 33 -1.47 15.85 -4.87
N LEU A 34 -0.65 15.06 -4.17
CA LEU A 34 -0.64 13.61 -4.25
C LEU A 34 -1.43 13.00 -3.09
N SER A 35 -2.31 12.05 -3.43
CA SER A 35 -2.94 11.15 -2.48
C SER A 35 -2.58 9.71 -2.86
N ALA A 36 -1.94 8.99 -1.94
CA ALA A 36 -1.66 7.57 -2.09
C ALA A 36 -2.74 6.77 -1.35
N ILE A 37 -3.46 5.90 -2.05
CA ILE A 37 -4.42 4.97 -1.47
C ILE A 37 -3.81 3.57 -1.55
N VAL A 38 -3.63 2.93 -0.40
CA VAL A 38 -2.97 1.62 -0.32
C VAL A 38 -3.69 0.67 0.61
N THR A 39 -3.47 -0.63 0.35
CA THR A 39 -4.06 -1.70 1.15
C THR A 39 -3.40 -1.85 2.51
N MET A 40 -4.17 -2.34 3.48
CA MET A 40 -3.67 -2.80 4.78
C MET A 40 -3.98 -4.29 4.98
N SER A 41 -4.15 -5.05 3.89
CA SER A 41 -4.45 -6.50 3.92
C SER A 41 -3.21 -7.41 3.91
N ASP A 42 -2.01 -6.83 3.89
CA ASP A 42 -0.75 -7.56 3.73
C ASP A 42 -0.50 -8.53 4.89
N SER A 43 -0.40 -9.81 4.58
CA SER A 43 -0.24 -10.90 5.56
C SER A 43 1.20 -11.45 5.63
N GLY A 44 2.15 -10.87 4.91
CA GLY A 44 3.53 -11.38 4.83
C GLY A 44 4.46 -10.91 5.96
N GLY A 45 5.33 -11.81 6.42
CA GLY A 45 6.52 -11.48 7.22
C GLY A 45 6.25 -10.64 8.47
N SER A 46 6.87 -9.45 8.55
CA SER A 46 6.72 -8.57 9.71
C SER A 46 5.29 -8.02 9.89
N ASN A 47 4.46 -8.01 8.84
CA ASN A 47 3.07 -7.56 8.97
C ASN A 47 2.22 -8.54 9.75
N LYS A 48 2.42 -9.85 9.53
CA LYS A 48 1.77 -10.90 10.32
C LYS A 48 2.06 -10.72 11.81
N ARG A 49 3.31 -10.42 12.16
CA ARG A 49 3.70 -10.18 13.57
C ARG A 49 3.07 -8.92 14.14
N ILE A 50 3.01 -7.81 13.38
CA ILE A 50 2.29 -6.60 13.81
C ILE A 50 0.81 -6.91 14.08
N ARG A 51 0.20 -7.72 13.22
CA ARG A 51 -1.20 -8.09 13.35
C ARG A 51 -1.45 -9.04 14.53
N ASP A 52 -0.71 -10.14 14.60
CA ASP A 52 -0.92 -11.21 15.57
C ASP A 52 -0.47 -10.79 16.99
N GLU A 53 0.63 -10.03 17.12
CA GLU A 53 1.20 -9.66 18.42
C GLU A 53 0.67 -8.30 18.95
N PHE A 54 0.26 -7.37 18.08
CA PHE A 54 -0.22 -6.03 18.49
C PHE A 54 -1.70 -5.77 18.18
N GLY A 55 -2.39 -6.66 17.46
CA GLY A 55 -3.78 -6.44 17.04
C GLY A 55 -3.96 -5.28 16.06
N LEU A 56 -2.88 -4.87 15.38
CA LEU A 56 -2.86 -3.71 14.48
C LEU A 56 -2.85 -4.14 13.02
N LEU A 57 -3.52 -3.36 12.17
CA LEU A 57 -3.46 -3.59 10.73
C LEU A 57 -2.03 -3.39 10.17
N PRO A 58 -1.63 -4.16 9.16
CA PRO A 58 -0.39 -4.00 8.41
C PRO A 58 -0.12 -2.57 7.94
N THR A 59 1.08 -2.05 8.22
CA THR A 59 1.47 -0.67 7.89
C THR A 59 2.57 -0.56 6.84
N SER A 60 3.06 -1.68 6.27
CA SER A 60 4.23 -1.67 5.39
C SER A 60 4.07 -0.79 4.14
N ASP A 61 2.94 -0.87 3.45
CA ASP A 61 2.68 -0.06 2.26
C ASP A 61 2.40 1.41 2.59
N ILE A 62 1.71 1.66 3.70
CA ILE A 62 1.53 3.01 4.24
C ILE A 62 2.89 3.64 4.52
N ARG A 63 3.77 2.93 5.23
CA ARG A 63 5.13 3.37 5.56
C ARG A 63 5.94 3.67 4.30
N GLN A 64 5.88 2.81 3.29
CA GLN A 64 6.57 3.06 2.01
C GLN A 64 6.06 4.35 1.36
N CYS A 65 4.75 4.56 1.29
CA CYS A 65 4.18 5.79 0.72
C CYS A 65 4.56 7.04 1.53
N LEU A 66 4.57 6.96 2.86
CA LEU A 66 5.01 8.05 3.72
C LEU A 66 6.47 8.42 3.45
N VAL A 67 7.35 7.42 3.32
CA VAL A 67 8.76 7.66 2.98
C VAL A 67 8.90 8.22 1.56
N ALA A 68 8.14 7.73 0.57
CA ALA A 68 8.19 8.24 -0.80
C ALA A 68 7.85 9.76 -0.86
N LEU A 69 6.82 10.15 -0.12
CA LEU A 69 6.29 11.51 -0.10
C LEU A 69 6.97 12.43 0.93
N SER A 70 7.82 11.90 1.81
CA SER A 70 8.59 12.68 2.78
C SER A 70 9.56 13.66 2.11
N ASP A 71 9.85 14.77 2.79
CA ASP A 71 10.86 15.72 2.33
C ASP A 71 12.26 15.10 2.33
N GLU A 72 13.06 15.45 1.34
CA GLU A 72 14.46 15.04 1.21
C GLU A 72 15.41 16.12 1.73
N ASN A 73 14.92 17.36 1.84
CA ASN A 73 15.70 18.51 2.24
C ASN A 73 15.57 18.76 3.76
N GLY A 74 16.66 19.18 4.42
CA GLY A 74 16.61 19.68 5.81
C GLY A 74 16.70 18.64 6.93
N GLY A 75 17.52 17.59 6.79
CA GLY A 75 17.85 16.65 7.87
C GLY A 75 16.96 15.40 7.96
N ALA A 76 15.86 15.34 7.20
CA ALA A 76 14.96 14.19 7.14
C ALA A 76 15.59 12.92 6.53
N GLY A 77 16.76 13.02 5.90
CA GLY A 77 17.46 11.89 5.29
C GLY A 77 17.78 10.77 6.29
N LEU A 78 18.19 11.09 7.52
CA LEU A 78 18.42 10.09 8.56
C LEU A 78 17.10 9.44 9.01
N LEU A 79 16.06 10.24 9.20
CA LEU A 79 14.74 9.76 9.62
C LEU A 79 14.13 8.82 8.57
N ARG A 80 14.26 9.13 7.29
CA ARG A 80 13.86 8.22 6.19
C ARG A 80 14.64 6.91 6.22
N LYS A 81 15.96 6.97 6.44
CA LYS A 81 16.80 5.77 6.60
C LYS A 81 16.33 4.92 7.78
N LEU A 82 16.01 5.54 8.91
CA LEU A 82 15.44 4.85 10.07
C LEU A 82 14.09 4.20 9.72
N PHE A 83 13.18 4.91 9.07
CA PHE A 83 11.88 4.34 8.67
C PHE A 83 12.00 3.21 7.64
N MET A 84 13.09 3.13 6.89
CA MET A 84 13.39 2.03 5.97
C MET A 84 14.27 0.94 6.59
N TYR A 85 14.82 1.15 7.78
CA TYR A 85 15.76 0.23 8.41
C TYR A 85 15.06 -1.07 8.82
N ARG A 86 15.57 -2.18 8.30
CA ARG A 86 15.16 -3.54 8.68
C ARG A 86 16.20 -4.14 9.62
N PHE A 87 15.73 -4.71 10.72
CA PHE A 87 16.61 -5.35 11.70
C PHE A 87 17.10 -6.71 11.16
N GLU A 88 18.41 -6.86 10.97
CA GLU A 88 19.01 -8.13 10.52
C GLU A 88 19.27 -9.12 11.66
N ARG A 89 19.26 -8.63 12.91
CA ARG A 89 19.60 -9.38 14.13
C ARG A 89 18.67 -8.98 15.28
N GLY A 90 18.68 -9.79 16.33
CA GLY A 90 17.88 -9.57 17.55
C GLY A 90 16.70 -10.53 17.67
N ARG A 91 16.56 -11.15 18.85
CA ARG A 91 15.44 -12.05 19.15
C ARG A 91 14.15 -11.24 19.22
N GLY A 92 13.12 -11.66 18.49
CA GLY A 92 11.81 -10.98 18.47
C GLY A 92 11.73 -9.75 17.57
N ILE A 93 12.84 -9.18 17.09
CA ILE A 93 12.84 -7.99 16.20
C ILE A 93 13.46 -8.24 14.83
N LYS A 94 14.23 -9.33 14.65
CA LYS A 94 14.79 -9.71 13.34
C LYS A 94 13.69 -9.75 12.28
N GLY A 95 13.96 -9.13 11.13
CA GLY A 95 13.05 -9.00 10.00
C GLY A 95 12.04 -7.87 10.13
N MET A 96 11.85 -7.26 11.31
CA MET A 96 10.96 -6.11 11.47
C MET A 96 11.60 -4.85 10.90
N THR A 97 10.77 -3.90 10.49
CA THR A 97 11.23 -2.56 10.06
C THR A 97 11.00 -1.58 11.20
N PHE A 98 11.97 -0.73 11.51
CA PHE A 98 11.83 0.29 12.55
C PHE A 98 10.60 1.18 12.32
N GLY A 99 10.34 1.61 11.08
CA GLY A 99 9.16 2.44 10.79
C GLY A 99 7.83 1.74 11.12
N ASN A 100 7.71 0.42 10.93
CA ASN A 100 6.50 -0.32 11.30
C ASN A 100 6.36 -0.39 12.83
N LEU A 101 7.47 -0.62 13.55
CA LEU A 101 7.49 -0.62 15.01
C LEU A 101 7.14 0.77 15.60
N PHE A 102 7.68 1.83 15.00
CA PHE A 102 7.36 3.21 15.37
C PHE A 102 5.87 3.48 15.19
N MET A 103 5.30 3.12 14.05
CA MET A 103 3.87 3.32 13.78
C MET A 103 2.99 2.47 14.70
N ALA A 104 3.42 1.26 15.06
CA ALA A 104 2.72 0.41 16.02
C ALA A 104 2.69 1.06 17.41
N ALA A 105 3.85 1.47 17.94
CA ALA A 105 3.94 2.16 19.22
C ALA A 105 3.12 3.46 19.23
N LEU A 106 3.15 4.23 18.13
CA LEU A 106 2.36 5.45 18.01
C LEU A 106 0.85 5.17 17.94
N SER A 107 0.45 4.07 17.31
CA SER A 107 -0.96 3.64 17.29
C SER A 107 -1.46 3.24 18.67
N ASP A 108 -0.62 2.55 19.44
CA ASP A 108 -0.91 2.14 20.83
C ASP A 108 -1.04 3.37 21.75
N ILE A 109 -0.08 4.29 21.70
CA ILE A 109 -0.10 5.54 22.49
C ILE A 109 -1.34 6.39 22.19
N LEU A 110 -1.75 6.47 20.92
CA LEU A 110 -2.86 7.32 20.47
C LEU A 110 -4.21 6.60 20.47
N GLY A 111 -4.24 5.28 20.67
CA GLY A 111 -5.43 4.45 20.52
C GLY A 111 -6.04 4.47 19.10
N SER A 112 -5.27 4.87 18.08
CA SER A 112 -5.78 5.04 16.71
C SER A 112 -4.70 4.93 15.65
N GLN A 113 -4.80 3.92 14.78
CA GLN A 113 -3.93 3.80 13.60
C GLN A 113 -4.10 5.00 12.64
N SER A 114 -5.32 5.54 12.55
CA SER A 114 -5.59 6.72 11.72
C SER A 114 -4.82 7.95 12.19
N GLU A 115 -4.85 8.23 13.49
CA GLU A 115 -4.09 9.35 14.07
C GLU A 115 -2.58 9.08 14.00
N ALA A 116 -2.14 7.84 14.22
CA ALA A 116 -0.73 7.47 14.08
C ALA A 116 -0.19 7.73 12.66
N ILE A 117 -0.96 7.42 11.61
CA ILE A 117 -0.59 7.73 10.22
C ILE A 117 -0.50 9.25 10.01
N ARG A 118 -1.46 10.03 10.53
CA ARG A 118 -1.43 11.50 10.44
C ARG A 118 -0.22 12.09 11.16
N GLN A 119 0.08 11.64 12.37
CA GLN A 119 1.24 12.13 13.13
C GLN A 119 2.56 11.70 12.50
N THR A 120 2.66 10.46 12.01
CA THR A 120 3.83 9.98 11.26
C THR A 120 4.06 10.83 10.01
N SER A 121 2.99 11.22 9.31
CA SER A 121 3.07 12.13 8.15
C SER A 121 3.69 13.48 8.51
N ARG A 122 3.36 14.04 9.69
CA ARG A 122 3.93 15.30 10.18
C ARG A 122 5.41 15.15 10.55
N VAL A 123 5.74 14.07 11.27
CA VAL A 123 7.11 13.72 11.67
C VAL A 123 8.03 13.58 10.44
N LEU A 124 7.53 12.93 9.38
CA LEU A 124 8.25 12.77 8.11
C LEU A 124 8.11 13.95 7.14
N ARG A 125 7.39 15.02 7.52
CA ARG A 125 7.13 16.19 6.67
C ARG A 125 6.63 15.79 5.27
N VAL A 126 5.65 14.89 5.24
CA VAL A 126 5.08 14.33 4.02
C VAL A 126 4.42 15.41 3.16
N ARG A 127 4.77 15.45 1.87
CA ARG A 127 4.16 16.35 0.86
C ARG A 127 3.09 15.59 0.08
N GLY A 128 1.90 15.48 0.67
CA GLY A 128 0.76 14.75 0.12
C GLY A 128 -0.03 14.08 1.24
N THR A 129 -0.88 13.14 0.86
CA THR A 129 -1.72 12.38 1.80
C THR A 129 -1.52 10.89 1.56
N VAL A 130 -1.36 10.11 2.63
CA VAL A 130 -1.32 8.63 2.56
C VAL A 130 -2.54 8.11 3.30
N ILE A 131 -3.36 7.33 2.59
CA ILE A 131 -4.71 6.96 3.01
C ILE A 131 -4.82 5.43 2.94
N PRO A 132 -5.08 4.75 4.06
CA PRO A 132 -5.55 3.37 4.02
C PRO A 132 -6.82 3.26 3.20
N VAL A 133 -6.87 2.31 2.27
CA VAL A 133 -8.08 2.02 1.50
C VAL A 133 -9.25 1.61 2.41
N SER A 134 -8.95 0.95 3.53
CA SER A 134 -9.89 0.52 4.55
C SER A 134 -9.17 0.39 5.90
N TYR A 135 -9.93 0.52 6.99
CA TYR A 135 -9.52 0.11 8.35
C TYR A 135 -10.22 -1.19 8.79
N THR A 136 -10.89 -1.90 7.88
CA THR A 136 -11.43 -3.23 8.17
C THR A 136 -10.29 -4.24 8.20
N ASP A 137 -10.22 -5.02 9.28
CA ASP A 137 -9.31 -6.16 9.35
C ASP A 137 -9.76 -7.26 8.38
N THR A 138 -9.04 -7.41 7.27
CA THR A 138 -9.41 -8.30 6.17
C THR A 138 -8.19 -9.00 5.57
N ASN A 139 -8.43 -10.13 4.93
CA ASN A 139 -7.42 -10.88 4.20
C ASN A 139 -7.84 -10.99 2.73
N LEU A 140 -6.83 -10.95 1.86
CA LEU A 140 -6.98 -11.30 0.46
C LEU A 140 -7.08 -12.80 0.30
N PHE A 141 -8.07 -13.26 -0.44
CA PHE A 141 -8.22 -14.64 -0.87
C PHE A 141 -8.14 -14.74 -2.38
N ALA A 142 -7.43 -15.75 -2.89
CA ALA A 142 -7.39 -16.13 -4.30
C ALA A 142 -7.90 -17.56 -4.46
N GLN A 143 -8.85 -17.75 -5.37
CA GLN A 143 -9.36 -19.05 -5.79
C GLN A 143 -8.73 -19.42 -7.14
N TYR A 144 -8.18 -20.63 -7.23
CA TYR A 144 -7.59 -21.19 -8.42
C TYR A 144 -8.61 -22.01 -9.23
N GLU A 145 -8.24 -22.39 -10.46
CA GLU A 145 -9.12 -23.15 -11.36
C GLU A 145 -9.43 -24.58 -10.88
N ASP A 146 -8.58 -25.16 -10.04
CA ASP A 146 -8.80 -26.45 -9.38
C ASP A 146 -9.73 -26.33 -8.15
N GLY A 147 -10.20 -25.12 -7.84
CA GLY A 147 -11.05 -24.81 -6.70
C GLY A 147 -10.30 -24.53 -5.40
N HIS A 148 -8.97 -24.67 -5.38
CA HIS A 148 -8.16 -24.36 -4.19
C HIS A 148 -8.23 -22.87 -3.84
N ILE A 149 -8.23 -22.55 -2.54
CA ILE A 149 -8.32 -21.16 -2.03
C ILE A 149 -7.13 -20.89 -1.12
N LEU A 150 -6.35 -19.86 -1.45
CA LEU A 150 -5.24 -19.33 -0.64
C LEU A 150 -5.61 -17.98 -0.03
N SER A 151 -5.16 -17.74 1.21
CA SER A 151 -5.39 -16.48 1.95
C SER A 151 -4.11 -15.75 2.36
N GLU A 152 -2.95 -16.40 2.20
CA GLU A 152 -1.66 -15.80 2.49
C GLU A 152 -1.17 -15.06 1.25
N GLU A 153 -1.07 -13.74 1.35
CA GLU A 153 -0.70 -12.87 0.22
C GLU A 153 0.64 -13.30 -0.39
N HIS A 154 1.63 -13.64 0.44
CA HIS A 154 2.92 -14.09 -0.04
C HIS A 154 2.85 -15.37 -0.88
N LEU A 155 1.93 -16.30 -0.56
CA LEU A 155 1.71 -17.51 -1.37
C LEU A 155 0.91 -17.25 -2.64
N ILE A 156 0.16 -16.15 -2.70
CA ILE A 156 -0.49 -15.69 -3.93
C ILE A 156 0.53 -14.96 -4.82
N ASP A 157 1.43 -14.21 -4.20
CA ASP A 157 2.49 -13.41 -4.83
C ASP A 157 3.63 -14.27 -5.41
N GLU A 158 3.97 -15.35 -4.69
CA GLU A 158 4.98 -16.34 -5.05
C GLU A 158 4.40 -17.76 -4.88
N PRO A 159 3.51 -18.19 -5.79
CA PRO A 159 2.80 -19.45 -5.61
C PRO A 159 3.70 -20.65 -5.91
N SER A 160 3.56 -21.68 -5.07
CA SER A 160 4.35 -22.92 -5.07
C SER A 160 4.11 -23.87 -6.26
N HIS A 161 3.44 -23.42 -7.32
CA HIS A 161 3.14 -24.24 -8.49
C HIS A 161 3.89 -23.73 -9.73
N ASP A 162 3.83 -24.50 -10.82
CA ASP A 162 4.53 -24.23 -12.09
C ASP A 162 4.02 -23.01 -12.87
N GLY A 163 3.21 -22.16 -12.24
CA GLY A 163 2.61 -20.98 -12.85
C GLY A 163 1.46 -21.20 -13.82
N ARG A 164 1.04 -22.45 -14.05
CA ARG A 164 -0.06 -22.74 -14.99
C ARG A 164 -1.44 -22.59 -14.39
N MET A 165 -1.58 -22.87 -13.09
CA MET A 165 -2.85 -22.72 -12.40
C MET A 165 -3.26 -21.25 -12.33
N LYS A 166 -4.39 -20.94 -12.94
CA LYS A 166 -4.89 -19.56 -13.01
C LYS A 166 -5.74 -19.22 -11.79
N ILE A 167 -5.57 -18.00 -11.30
CA ILE A 167 -6.52 -17.41 -10.34
C ILE A 167 -7.80 -17.06 -11.09
N THR A 168 -8.89 -17.73 -10.74
CA THR A 168 -10.23 -17.52 -11.32
C THR A 168 -10.99 -16.43 -10.59
N ARG A 169 -10.72 -16.23 -9.29
CA ARG A 169 -11.40 -15.23 -8.47
C ARG A 169 -10.51 -14.73 -7.34
N ALA A 170 -10.53 -13.42 -7.08
CA ALA A 170 -9.96 -12.82 -5.88
C ALA A 170 -11.05 -12.10 -5.07
N PHE A 171 -10.99 -12.17 -3.75
CA PHE A 171 -11.96 -11.53 -2.86
C PHE A 171 -11.37 -11.23 -1.48
N LEU A 172 -12.02 -10.33 -0.73
CA LEU A 172 -11.66 -9.99 0.63
C LEU A 172 -12.60 -10.70 1.62
N LYS A 173 -12.05 -11.27 2.70
CA LYS A 173 -12.84 -11.84 3.79
C LYS A 173 -12.21 -11.51 5.15
N PRO A 174 -12.98 -10.91 6.09
CA PRO A 174 -14.34 -10.37 5.91
C PRO A 174 -14.37 -9.26 4.84
N LYS A 175 -15.57 -8.94 4.33
CA LYS A 175 -15.71 -7.83 3.36
C LYS A 175 -15.22 -6.52 4.01
N ALA A 176 -14.42 -5.77 3.28
CA ALA A 176 -13.90 -4.48 3.74
C ALA A 176 -14.70 -3.33 3.14
N THR A 177 -14.91 -2.29 3.95
CA THR A 177 -15.59 -1.05 3.53
C THR A 177 -14.57 0.05 3.30
N ALA A 178 -14.76 0.84 2.24
CA ALA A 178 -13.85 1.93 1.93
C ALA A 178 -13.71 2.94 3.08
N ASN A 179 -12.49 3.41 3.31
CA ASN A 179 -12.23 4.59 4.09
C ASN A 179 -12.89 5.81 3.41
N PRO A 180 -13.75 6.58 4.11
CA PRO A 180 -14.37 7.77 3.53
C PRO A 180 -13.37 8.80 2.99
N GLU A 181 -12.17 8.89 3.57
CA GLU A 181 -11.10 9.77 3.06
C GLU A 181 -10.59 9.31 1.69
N ALA A 182 -10.54 8.00 1.44
CA ALA A 182 -10.15 7.44 0.15
C ALA A 182 -11.18 7.78 -0.93
N ILE A 183 -12.47 7.65 -0.61
CA ILE A 183 -13.58 8.03 -1.51
C ILE A 183 -13.51 9.52 -1.87
N LYS A 184 -13.38 10.40 -0.86
CA LYS A 184 -13.25 11.85 -1.08
C LYS A 184 -12.05 12.19 -1.95
N ALA A 185 -10.92 11.51 -1.76
CA ALA A 185 -9.73 11.71 -2.58
C ALA A 185 -9.97 11.32 -4.05
N ILE A 186 -10.64 10.19 -4.31
CA ILE A 186 -11.00 9.71 -5.65
C ILE A 186 -11.98 10.66 -6.36
N GLU A 187 -12.97 11.17 -5.64
CA GLU A 187 -13.97 12.10 -6.17
C GLU A 187 -13.36 13.45 -6.54
N ALA A 188 -12.42 13.94 -5.72
CA ALA A 188 -11.72 15.22 -5.96
C ALA A 188 -10.57 15.12 -6.98
N ALA A 189 -10.23 13.92 -7.45
CA ALA A 189 -9.08 13.70 -8.32
C ALA A 189 -9.25 14.33 -9.71
N ASN A 190 -8.16 14.80 -10.29
CA ASN A 190 -8.08 15.13 -11.72
C ASN A 190 -7.47 13.98 -12.52
N LEU A 191 -6.64 13.16 -11.88
CA LEU A 191 -6.03 11.96 -12.44
C LEU A 191 -6.02 10.85 -11.37
N ILE A 192 -6.40 9.64 -11.76
CA ILE A 192 -6.29 8.42 -10.96
C ILE A 192 -5.30 7.50 -11.68
N ILE A 193 -4.27 7.07 -10.97
CA ILE A 193 -3.24 6.14 -11.44
C ILE A 193 -3.41 4.84 -10.67
N LEU A 194 -3.57 3.73 -11.38
CA LEU A 194 -3.57 2.38 -10.84
C LEU A 194 -2.20 1.75 -11.09
N GLY A 195 -1.52 1.34 -10.03
CA GLY A 195 -0.19 0.74 -10.11
C GLY A 195 0.94 1.73 -10.44
N PRO A 196 2.11 1.22 -10.90
CA PRO A 196 2.40 -0.18 -11.18
C PRO A 196 2.50 -1.00 -9.90
N GLY A 197 2.35 -2.32 -10.02
CA GLY A 197 2.37 -3.23 -8.89
C GLY A 197 1.80 -4.58 -9.27
N ASP A 198 1.97 -5.57 -8.39
CA ASP A 198 1.36 -6.87 -8.61
C ASP A 198 -0.16 -6.72 -8.76
N LEU A 199 -0.72 -7.34 -9.79
CA LEU A 199 -2.14 -7.21 -10.09
C LEU A 199 -2.98 -7.73 -8.92
N TYR A 200 -2.66 -8.91 -8.40
CA TYR A 200 -3.48 -9.60 -7.41
C TYR A 200 -3.19 -9.15 -5.98
N THR A 201 -1.94 -8.82 -5.67
CA THR A 201 -1.53 -8.53 -4.28
C THR A 201 -1.33 -7.05 -4.00
N SER A 202 -1.12 -6.19 -5.01
CA SER A 202 -0.97 -4.75 -4.81
C SER A 202 -2.15 -3.93 -5.34
N ILE A 203 -2.76 -4.30 -6.46
CA ILE A 203 -3.81 -3.49 -7.11
C ILE A 203 -5.20 -3.98 -6.74
N MET A 204 -5.49 -5.25 -6.98
CA MET A 204 -6.80 -5.86 -6.71
C MET A 204 -7.28 -5.70 -5.26
N PRO A 205 -6.44 -5.81 -4.21
CA PRO A 205 -6.93 -5.70 -2.84
C PRO A 205 -7.52 -4.31 -2.56
N ASN A 206 -7.03 -3.26 -3.22
CA ASN A 206 -7.61 -1.93 -3.13
C ASN A 206 -8.97 -1.86 -3.85
N LEU A 207 -9.08 -2.46 -5.04
CA LEU A 207 -10.29 -2.40 -5.88
C LEU A 207 -11.44 -3.28 -5.35
N LEU A 208 -11.11 -4.34 -4.61
CA LEU A 208 -12.04 -5.28 -3.99
C LEU A 208 -12.72 -4.72 -2.73
N VAL A 209 -12.21 -3.61 -2.18
CA VAL A 209 -12.86 -2.91 -1.05
C VAL A 209 -14.15 -2.26 -1.53
N ASP A 210 -15.22 -2.50 -0.78
CA ASP A 210 -16.55 -2.04 -1.14
C ASP A 210 -16.60 -0.51 -1.23
N GLY A 211 -17.17 0.01 -2.32
CA GLY A 211 -17.22 1.44 -2.65
C GLY A 211 -16.06 1.98 -3.49
N ILE A 212 -14.86 1.38 -3.47
CA ILE A 212 -13.69 1.92 -4.20
C ILE A 212 -13.88 1.87 -5.72
N SER A 213 -14.19 0.69 -6.26
CA SER A 213 -14.39 0.52 -7.70
C SER A 213 -15.51 1.40 -8.24
N GLU A 214 -16.58 1.59 -7.46
CA GLU A 214 -17.70 2.46 -7.82
C GLU A 214 -17.31 3.94 -7.80
N ALA A 215 -16.55 4.40 -6.80
CA ALA A 215 -16.04 5.78 -6.76
C ALA A 215 -15.12 6.08 -7.95
N ILE A 216 -14.24 5.15 -8.32
CA ILE A 216 -13.36 5.30 -9.51
C ILE A 216 -14.20 5.41 -10.79
N ARG A 217 -15.25 4.59 -10.91
CA ARG A 217 -16.16 4.59 -12.07
C ARG A 217 -16.92 5.91 -12.19
N ARG A 218 -17.46 6.44 -11.09
CA ARG A 218 -18.19 7.72 -11.08
C ARG A 218 -17.29 8.95 -11.25
N SER A 219 -16.02 8.86 -10.86
CA SER A 219 -15.09 9.98 -10.92
C SER A 219 -14.93 10.51 -12.35
N LYS A 220 -14.82 11.84 -12.50
CA LYS A 220 -14.54 12.50 -13.80
C LYS A 220 -13.05 12.57 -14.12
N ALA A 221 -12.19 12.10 -13.21
CA ALA A 221 -10.74 12.08 -13.42
C ALA A 221 -10.35 11.27 -14.66
N LYS A 222 -9.22 11.61 -15.27
CA LYS A 222 -8.55 10.71 -16.22
C LYS A 222 -8.08 9.47 -15.44
N LYS A 223 -8.24 8.28 -16.00
CA LYS A 223 -7.76 7.02 -15.37
C LYS A 223 -6.61 6.47 -16.19
N VAL A 224 -5.52 6.13 -15.52
CA VAL A 224 -4.32 5.54 -16.11
C VAL A 224 -4.01 4.26 -15.36
N TYR A 225 -3.93 3.15 -16.07
CA TYR A 225 -3.42 1.90 -15.53
C TYR A 225 -1.99 1.71 -16.03
N VAL A 226 -1.03 1.65 -15.10
CA VAL A 226 0.37 1.42 -15.44
C VAL A 226 0.62 -0.08 -15.40
N VAL A 227 0.63 -0.71 -16.57
CA VAL A 227 0.86 -2.16 -16.72
C VAL A 227 2.27 -2.54 -16.32
N ASN A 228 2.42 -3.75 -15.78
CA ASN A 228 3.73 -4.30 -15.45
C ASN A 228 4.54 -4.58 -16.72
N LEU A 229 5.84 -4.26 -16.68
CA LEU A 229 6.76 -4.51 -17.79
C LEU A 229 7.06 -6.00 -17.99
N MET A 230 6.98 -6.77 -16.91
CA MET A 230 7.28 -8.20 -16.89
C MET A 230 6.10 -8.96 -16.30
N THR A 231 5.85 -10.16 -16.82
CA THR A 231 5.03 -11.15 -16.11
C THR A 231 5.80 -11.60 -14.88
N LYS A 232 5.11 -11.70 -13.74
CA LYS A 232 5.72 -12.26 -12.53
C LYS A 232 5.81 -13.78 -12.67
N PRO A 233 7.00 -14.39 -12.65
CA PRO A 233 7.12 -15.83 -12.71
C PRO A 233 6.63 -16.41 -11.39
N MET A 234 5.60 -17.26 -11.46
CA MET A 234 5.18 -18.10 -10.35
C MET A 234 6.28 -19.15 -10.11
N ARG A 235 6.95 -19.09 -8.95
CA ARG A 235 8.13 -19.92 -8.68
C ARG A 235 7.70 -21.34 -8.31
N HIS A 236 8.10 -22.31 -9.13
CA HIS A 236 8.13 -23.71 -8.73
C HIS A 236 9.10 -23.90 -7.54
N PRO A 237 8.71 -24.50 -6.40
CA PRO A 237 9.66 -24.98 -5.42
C PRO A 237 10.35 -26.19 -6.06
N MET A 238 11.62 -25.99 -6.44
CA MET A 238 12.51 -26.93 -7.15
C MET A 238 12.69 -26.68 -8.66
N SER A 239 13.64 -25.79 -8.97
CA SER A 239 14.76 -26.18 -9.83
C SER A 239 16.08 -25.88 -9.09
N ASN A 240 16.96 -26.87 -9.10
CA ASN A 240 18.13 -27.03 -8.23
C ASN A 240 19.40 -26.28 -8.71
N ARG A 241 20.35 -26.13 -7.76
CA ARG A 241 21.83 -25.90 -7.87
C ARG A 241 22.27 -24.44 -8.13
N TRP A 242 23.21 -23.88 -7.36
CA TRP A 242 24.46 -24.44 -6.82
C TRP A 242 24.67 -24.22 -5.32
#